data_AF-A0A3N1H389-F1
#
_entry.id   AF-A0A3N1H389-F1
#
_cell.length_a   1.000
_cell.length_b   1.000
_cell.length_c   1.000
_cell.angle_alpha   90.00
_cell.angle_beta   90.00
_cell.angle_gamma   90.00
#
_symmetry.space_group_name_H-M   'P 1'
#
loop_
_entity.id
_entity.type
_entity.pdbx_description
1 polymer ?
#
loop_
_entity_poly.entity_id
_entity_poly.type
_entity_poly.pdbx_seq_one_letter_code
_entity_poly.pdbx_strand_id
1 'polypeptide(L)'
;MTRIAITALTFGALAVAMALGVTWFVVSPPGDRWEPAVNSFALLAGITGIFAERWAAQREQRNQAIGSIRLEMARNRETLDGEAFSASASRGRRVYPRLVQSAVDSALSSGALSPHRDADLIDLLHRWRTAVASVNRRLELTEMLVFTSASEEKAEQFHTALHRANGFFQGVRALLDEAQAALGDPVRP
;
A
#
# COMPACT_ATOMS: atom_id res chain seq x y z
N MET A 1 -4.75 9.34 -21.75
CA MET A 1 -4.29 10.11 -22.93
C MET A 1 -3.27 11.19 -22.56
N THR A 2 -3.48 11.96 -21.50
CA THR A 2 -2.50 12.94 -20.95
C THR A 2 -1.11 12.37 -20.66
N ARG A 3 -1.01 11.11 -20.19
CA ARG A 3 0.26 10.37 -20.00
C ARG A 3 1.13 10.27 -21.26
N ILE A 4 0.54 9.87 -22.38
CA ILE A 4 1.27 9.69 -23.65
C ILE A 4 1.66 11.05 -24.19
N ALA A 5 0.79 12.05 -24.05
CA ALA A 5 1.07 13.41 -24.49
C ALA A 5 2.27 14.01 -23.74
N ILE A 6 2.35 13.86 -22.41
CA ILE A 6 3.47 14.39 -21.63
C ILE A 6 4.77 13.65 -21.98
N THR A 7 4.78 12.32 -21.98
CA THR A 7 5.99 11.55 -22.34
C THR A 7 6.45 11.84 -23.77
N ALA A 8 5.53 11.88 -24.73
CA ALA A 8 5.86 12.21 -26.12
C ALA A 8 6.35 13.65 -26.28
N LEU A 9 5.80 14.59 -25.51
CA LEU A 9 6.26 15.98 -25.50
C LEU A 9 7.66 16.11 -24.92
N THR A 10 7.98 15.41 -23.81
CA THR A 10 9.30 15.48 -23.19
C THR A 10 10.38 14.82 -24.06
N PHE A 11 10.12 13.61 -24.56
CA PHE A 11 11.07 12.91 -25.45
C PHE A 11 11.17 13.59 -26.82
N GLY A 12 10.05 14.15 -27.32
CA GLY A 12 10.03 14.94 -28.54
C GLY A 12 10.85 16.22 -28.41
N ALA A 13 10.69 16.97 -27.31
CA ALA A 13 11.49 18.17 -27.04
C ALA A 13 12.98 17.85 -26.90
N LEU A 14 13.32 16.72 -26.26
CA LEU A 14 14.70 16.25 -26.13
C LEU A 14 15.31 15.87 -27.50
N ALA A 15 14.56 15.15 -28.33
CA ALA A 15 14.99 14.77 -29.67
C ALA A 15 15.17 16.00 -30.59
N VAL A 16 14.28 16.98 -30.49
CA VAL A 16 14.39 18.25 -31.22
C VAL A 16 15.60 19.05 -30.74
N ALA A 17 15.83 19.15 -29.43
CA ALA A 17 17.02 19.81 -28.89
C ALA A 17 18.33 19.13 -29.34
N MET A 18 18.35 17.80 -29.38
CA MET A 18 19.50 17.03 -29.86
C MET A 18 19.72 17.22 -31.36
N ALA A 19 18.67 17.15 -32.18
CA ALA A 19 18.75 17.39 -33.62
C ALA A 19 19.25 18.81 -33.93
N LEU A 20 18.71 19.82 -33.24
CA LEU A 20 19.17 21.21 -33.38
C LEU A 20 20.64 21.36 -32.98
N GLY A 21 21.08 20.72 -31.90
CA GLY A 21 22.48 20.72 -31.47
C GLY A 21 23.43 20.08 -32.49
N VAL A 22 23.06 18.92 -33.04
CA VAL A 22 23.88 18.19 -34.03
C VAL A 22 23.92 18.91 -35.38
N THR A 23 22.76 19.33 -35.90
CA THR A 23 22.70 20.04 -37.20
C THR A 23 23.48 21.34 -37.16
N TRP A 24 23.48 22.05 -36.03
CA TRP A 24 24.20 23.32 -35.90
C TRP A 24 25.72 23.15 -35.69
N PHE A 25 26.15 22.12 -34.94
CA PHE A 25 27.57 21.76 -34.81
C PHE A 25 28.22 21.47 -36.17
N VAL A 26 27.44 20.91 -37.10
CA VAL A 26 27.90 20.60 -38.47
C VAL A 26 27.90 21.82 -39.39
N VAL A 27 27.05 22.82 -39.14
CA VAL A 27 26.77 23.90 -40.11
C VAL A 27 27.40 25.26 -39.75
N SER A 28 27.73 25.53 -38.47
CA SER A 28 27.99 26.91 -38.04
C SER A 28 29.47 27.36 -37.95
N PRO A 29 29.80 28.58 -38.44
CA PRO A 29 31.13 29.19 -38.33
C PRO A 29 31.49 29.57 -36.88
N PRO A 30 32.80 29.68 -36.55
CA PRO A 30 33.30 29.71 -35.17
C PRO A 30 32.91 30.91 -34.27
N GLY A 31 32.14 31.89 -34.77
CA GLY A 31 31.87 33.19 -34.12
C GLY A 31 30.46 33.43 -33.55
N ASP A 32 29.41 32.74 -34.03
CA ASP A 32 28.01 32.99 -33.60
C ASP A 32 27.50 31.93 -32.62
N ARG A 33 28.17 31.86 -31.47
CA ARG A 33 27.91 30.85 -30.44
C ARG A 33 26.70 31.25 -29.60
N TRP A 34 25.53 30.70 -29.91
CA TRP A 34 24.32 30.74 -29.07
C TRP A 34 24.45 29.86 -27.80
N GLU A 35 25.55 30.04 -27.05
CA GLU A 35 25.78 29.41 -25.74
C GLU A 35 24.57 29.51 -24.78
N PRO A 36 23.83 30.65 -24.70
CA PRO A 36 22.75 30.78 -23.73
C PRO A 36 21.56 29.87 -24.01
N ALA A 37 21.20 29.66 -25.28
CA ALA A 37 20.01 28.89 -25.64
C ALA A 37 20.23 27.39 -25.43
N VAL A 38 21.37 26.86 -25.90
CA VAL A 38 21.74 25.45 -25.70
C VAL A 38 21.89 25.13 -24.20
N ASN A 39 22.52 26.02 -23.44
CA ASN A 39 22.67 25.86 -21.99
C ASN A 39 21.31 25.91 -21.26
N SER A 40 20.40 26.81 -21.67
CA SER A 40 19.04 26.88 -21.11
C SER A 40 18.24 25.60 -21.38
N PHE A 41 18.34 25.03 -22.59
CA PHE A 41 17.68 23.76 -22.91
C PHE A 41 18.30 22.57 -22.17
N ALA A 42 19.63 22.52 -22.03
CA ALA A 42 20.30 21.50 -21.24
C ALA A 42 19.87 21.55 -19.77
N LEU A 43 19.75 22.76 -19.21
CA LEU A 43 19.30 22.99 -17.84
C LEU A 43 17.82 22.61 -17.66
N LEU A 44 16.95 22.97 -18.61
CA LEU A 44 15.55 22.53 -18.63
C LEU A 44 15.42 21.01 -18.74
N ALA A 45 16.23 20.37 -19.58
CA ALA A 45 16.25 18.91 -19.71
C ALA A 45 16.69 18.24 -18.41
N GLY A 46 17.74 18.76 -17.76
CA GLY A 46 18.22 18.28 -16.46
C GLY A 46 17.15 18.41 -15.36
N ILE A 47 16.50 19.57 -15.25
CA ILE A 47 15.41 19.77 -14.28
C ILE A 47 14.24 18.82 -14.57
N THR A 48 13.83 18.72 -15.83
CA THR A 48 12.70 17.85 -16.21
C THR A 48 13.01 16.37 -15.96
N GLY A 49 14.25 15.94 -16.19
CA GLY A 49 14.73 14.59 -15.87
C GLY A 49 14.57 14.24 -14.39
N ILE A 50 14.99 15.13 -13.50
CA ILE A 50 14.84 14.94 -12.04
C ILE A 50 13.38 14.79 -11.64
N PHE A 51 12.47 15.60 -12.20
CA PHE A 51 11.04 15.47 -11.93
C PHE A 51 10.47 14.16 -12.45
N ALA A 52 10.89 13.72 -13.65
CA ALA A 52 10.46 12.44 -14.22
C ALA A 52 10.90 11.25 -13.35
N GLU A 53 12.16 11.23 -12.89
CA GLU A 53 12.69 10.20 -12.00
C GLU A 53 11.96 10.18 -10.66
N ARG A 54 11.76 11.36 -10.03
CA ARG A 54 11.01 11.46 -8.77
C ARG A 54 9.59 10.95 -8.91
N TRP A 55 8.93 11.29 -10.02
CA TRP A 55 7.57 10.83 -10.27
C TRP A 55 7.51 9.32 -10.52
N ALA A 56 8.46 8.76 -11.26
CA ALA A 56 8.58 7.33 -11.49
C ALA A 56 8.86 6.57 -10.18
N ALA A 57 9.79 7.07 -9.36
CA ALA A 57 10.11 6.48 -8.05
C ALA A 57 8.91 6.49 -7.11
N GLN A 58 8.18 7.61 -7.03
CA GLN A 58 6.96 7.68 -6.22
C GLN A 58 5.88 6.72 -6.73
N ARG A 59 5.75 6.56 -8.05
CA ARG A 59 4.81 5.62 -8.67
C ARG A 59 5.15 4.18 -8.27
N GLU A 60 6.42 3.82 -8.37
CA GLU A 60 6.91 2.49 -8.06
C GLU A 60 6.74 2.17 -6.57
N GLN A 61 7.12 3.10 -5.70
CA GLN A 61 6.93 2.98 -4.25
C GLN A 61 5.45 2.76 -3.89
N ARG A 62 4.54 3.53 -4.51
CA ARG A 62 3.09 3.34 -4.31
C ARG A 62 2.61 1.97 -4.76
N ASN A 63 3.06 1.49 -5.91
CA ASN A 63 2.67 0.18 -6.43
C ASN A 63 3.16 -0.96 -5.52
N GLN A 64 4.41 -0.87 -5.05
CA GLN A 64 4.99 -1.83 -4.11
C GLN A 64 4.22 -1.85 -2.80
N ALA A 65 3.91 -0.67 -2.23
CA ALA A 65 3.12 -0.57 -1.01
C ALA A 65 1.74 -1.23 -1.17
N ILE A 66 1.02 -0.95 -2.26
CA ILE A 66 -0.28 -1.57 -2.56
C ILE A 66 -0.14 -3.10 -2.70
N GLY A 67 0.91 -3.57 -3.39
CA GLY A 67 1.19 -4.99 -3.52
C GLY A 67 1.42 -5.68 -2.17
N SER A 68 2.25 -5.08 -1.31
CA SER A 68 2.53 -5.59 0.03
C SER A 68 1.28 -5.60 0.92
N ILE A 69 0.47 -4.53 0.88
CA ILE A 69 -0.81 -4.48 1.62
C ILE A 69 -1.73 -5.59 1.11
N ARG A 70 -1.85 -5.80 -0.20
CA ARG A 70 -2.73 -6.84 -0.75
C ARG A 70 -2.31 -8.24 -0.27
N LEU A 71 -1.02 -8.53 -0.27
CA LEU A 71 -0.49 -9.79 0.24
C LEU A 71 -0.79 -9.97 1.74
N GLU A 72 -0.65 -8.90 2.52
CA GLU A 72 -1.00 -8.91 3.94
C GLU A 72 -2.50 -9.17 4.17
N MET A 73 -3.37 -8.51 3.41
CA MET A 73 -4.83 -8.75 3.49
C MET A 73 -5.18 -10.20 3.15
N ALA A 74 -4.55 -10.77 2.11
CA ALA A 74 -4.76 -12.18 1.75
C ALA A 74 -4.32 -13.13 2.88
N ARG A 75 -3.16 -12.88 3.51
CA ARG A 75 -2.68 -13.67 4.65
C ARG A 75 -3.58 -13.55 5.88
N ASN A 76 -4.11 -12.35 6.13
CA ASN A 76 -5.07 -12.12 7.21
C ASN A 76 -6.40 -12.83 6.92
N ARG A 77 -6.83 -12.88 5.66
CA ARG A 77 -8.00 -13.66 5.24
C ARG A 77 -7.81 -15.14 5.52
N GLU A 78 -6.70 -15.70 5.05
CA GLU A 78 -6.32 -17.10 5.32
C GLU A 78 -6.30 -17.39 6.83
N THR A 79 -5.74 -16.46 7.62
CA THR A 79 -5.72 -16.57 9.09
C THR A 79 -7.13 -16.61 9.68
N LEU A 80 -8.00 -15.69 9.27
CA LEU A 80 -9.39 -15.58 9.77
C LEU A 80 -10.31 -16.70 9.28
N ASP A 81 -10.01 -17.32 8.14
CA ASP A 81 -10.77 -18.43 7.59
C ASP A 81 -10.26 -19.79 8.11
N GLY A 82 -9.11 -19.81 8.77
CA GLY A 82 -8.54 -21.01 9.39
C GLY A 82 -9.37 -21.57 10.55
N GLU A 83 -9.08 -22.82 10.90
CA GLU A 83 -9.73 -23.58 11.99
C GLU A 83 -9.62 -22.90 13.37
N ALA A 84 -8.74 -21.92 13.51
CA ALA A 84 -8.62 -21.14 14.75
C ALA A 84 -9.83 -20.25 15.03
N PHE A 85 -10.48 -19.78 13.97
CA PHE A 85 -11.58 -18.82 14.03
C PHE A 85 -12.88 -19.40 13.47
N SER A 86 -12.93 -20.71 13.22
CA SER A 86 -14.15 -21.39 12.83
C SER A 86 -15.08 -21.55 14.03
N ALA A 87 -16.40 -21.48 13.80
CA ALA A 87 -17.39 -21.71 14.85
C ALA A 87 -17.42 -23.17 15.35
N SER A 88 -16.84 -24.09 14.57
CA SER A 88 -16.67 -25.51 14.91
C SER A 88 -15.37 -25.80 15.66
N ALA A 89 -14.56 -24.78 15.94
CA ALA A 89 -13.31 -24.92 16.66
C ALA A 89 -13.51 -25.54 18.06
N SER A 90 -12.51 -26.32 18.49
CA SER A 90 -12.41 -26.80 19.87
C SER A 90 -12.51 -25.63 20.86
N ARG A 91 -13.38 -25.76 21.87
CA ARG A 91 -13.64 -24.77 22.93
C ARG A 91 -12.60 -24.78 24.06
N GLY A 92 -11.55 -25.60 23.91
CA GLY A 92 -10.47 -25.73 24.90
C GLY A 92 -9.49 -24.56 24.92
N ARG A 93 -8.50 -24.65 25.82
CA ARG A 93 -7.40 -23.67 25.90
C ARG A 93 -6.59 -23.69 24.60
N ARG A 94 -6.48 -22.54 23.94
CA ARG A 94 -5.73 -22.41 22.70
C ARG A 94 -5.07 -21.04 22.58
N VAL A 95 -4.05 -20.99 21.74
CA VAL A 95 -3.44 -19.74 21.27
C VAL A 95 -4.06 -19.39 19.91
N TYR A 96 -4.51 -18.16 19.75
CA TYR A 96 -5.06 -17.66 18.50
C TYR A 96 -3.96 -17.03 17.65
N PRO A 97 -3.91 -17.32 16.33
CA PRO A 97 -2.97 -16.63 15.45
C PRO A 97 -3.27 -15.13 15.43
N ARG A 98 -2.23 -14.31 15.31
CA ARG A 98 -2.36 -12.85 15.26
C ARG A 98 -2.51 -12.37 13.83
N LEU A 99 -3.33 -11.34 13.65
CA LEU A 99 -3.43 -10.64 12.37
C LEU A 99 -2.23 -9.72 12.19
N VAL A 100 -1.68 -9.70 10.97
CA VAL A 100 -0.51 -8.92 10.57
C VAL A 100 -0.94 -7.53 10.11
N GLN A 101 -0.14 -6.50 10.41
CA GLN A 101 -0.41 -5.11 10.01
C GLN A 101 0.84 -4.34 9.56
N SER A 102 1.96 -5.04 9.33
CA SER A 102 3.27 -4.42 9.09
C SER A 102 3.36 -3.70 7.75
N ALA A 103 2.73 -4.24 6.69
CA ALA A 103 2.68 -3.60 5.38
C ALA A 103 1.82 -2.33 5.43
N VAL A 104 0.70 -2.37 6.15
CA VAL A 104 -0.15 -1.19 6.38
C VAL A 104 0.60 -0.12 7.18
N ASP A 105 1.25 -0.48 8.28
CA ASP A 105 2.05 0.45 9.09
C ASP A 105 3.20 1.07 8.28
N SER A 106 3.86 0.28 7.44
CA SER A 106 4.91 0.76 6.54
C SER A 106 4.37 1.71 5.48
N ALA A 107 3.21 1.41 4.88
CA ALA A 107 2.60 2.25 3.86
C ALA A 107 2.13 3.60 4.42
N LEU A 108 1.55 3.61 5.63
CA LEU A 108 1.09 4.82 6.30
C LEU A 108 2.25 5.71 6.79
N SER A 109 3.40 5.12 7.15
CA SER A 109 4.57 5.87 7.62
C SER A 109 5.54 6.32 6.52
N SER A 110 5.61 5.59 5.41
CA SER A 110 6.59 5.85 4.33
C SER A 110 6.19 6.94 3.33
N GLY A 111 4.96 7.45 3.39
CA GLY A 111 4.45 8.42 2.41
C GLY A 111 4.22 7.84 1.01
N ALA A 112 4.24 6.51 0.87
CA ALA A 112 3.97 5.82 -0.39
C ALA A 112 2.56 6.08 -0.92
N LEU A 113 1.60 6.34 -0.02
CA LEU A 113 0.23 6.74 -0.33
C LEU A 113 0.12 8.27 -0.27
N SER A 114 -0.47 8.87 -1.29
CA SER A 114 -0.61 10.33 -1.34
C SER A 114 -1.96 10.76 -0.77
N PRO A 115 -2.03 11.67 0.22
CA PRO A 115 -3.30 12.11 0.80
C PRO A 115 -4.30 12.68 -0.20
N HIS A 116 -3.82 13.30 -1.30
CA HIS A 116 -4.70 13.91 -2.30
C HIS A 116 -5.32 12.89 -3.25
N ARG A 117 -4.66 11.73 -3.42
CA ARG A 117 -5.08 10.70 -4.38
C ARG A 117 -5.71 9.48 -3.71
N ASP A 118 -5.23 9.16 -2.52
CA ASP A 118 -5.50 7.90 -1.82
C ASP A 118 -6.21 8.16 -0.48
N ALA A 119 -6.92 9.29 -0.32
CA ALA A 119 -7.58 9.70 0.94
C ALA A 119 -8.47 8.61 1.53
N ASP A 120 -9.40 8.09 0.72
CA ASP A 120 -10.36 7.07 1.15
C ASP A 120 -9.66 5.75 1.53
N LEU A 121 -8.62 5.39 0.79
CA LEU A 121 -7.81 4.21 1.10
C LEU A 121 -7.04 4.41 2.41
N ILE A 122 -6.45 5.58 2.64
CA ILE A 122 -5.74 5.89 3.87
C ILE A 122 -6.68 5.82 5.08
N ASP A 123 -7.89 6.38 4.97
CA ASP A 123 -8.90 6.27 6.04
C ASP A 123 -9.27 4.81 6.32
N LEU A 124 -9.56 4.03 5.27
CA LEU A 124 -9.87 2.62 5.40
C LEU A 124 -8.73 1.82 6.04
N LEU A 125 -7.48 2.10 5.68
CA LEU A 125 -6.30 1.47 6.28
C LEU A 125 -6.11 1.86 7.75
N HIS A 126 -6.43 3.09 8.13
CA HIS A 126 -6.44 3.49 9.54
C HIS A 126 -7.53 2.77 10.34
N ARG A 127 -8.74 2.63 9.78
CA ARG A 127 -9.83 1.85 10.38
C ARG A 127 -9.43 0.38 10.53
N TRP A 128 -8.87 -0.22 9.48
CA TRP A 128 -8.35 -1.59 9.50
C TRP A 128 -7.29 -1.78 10.58
N ARG A 129 -6.26 -0.93 10.63
CA ARG A 129 -5.20 -0.99 11.64
C ARG A 129 -5.76 -0.95 13.06
N THR A 130 -6.70 -0.05 13.31
CA THR A 130 -7.34 0.09 14.62
C THR A 130 -8.13 -1.17 15.00
N ALA A 131 -8.87 -1.73 14.04
CA ALA A 131 -9.62 -2.97 14.24
C ALA A 131 -8.69 -4.16 14.55
N VAL A 132 -7.62 -4.34 13.76
CA VAL A 132 -6.62 -5.40 13.96
C VAL A 132 -5.94 -5.29 15.33
N ALA A 133 -5.48 -4.10 15.70
CA ALA A 133 -4.86 -3.88 17.00
C ALA A 133 -5.81 -4.25 18.15
N SER A 134 -7.09 -3.89 18.04
CA SER A 134 -8.11 -4.25 19.03
C SER A 134 -8.41 -5.76 19.04
N VAL A 135 -8.39 -6.46 17.90
CA VAL A 135 -8.54 -7.93 17.85
C VAL A 135 -7.38 -8.59 18.57
N ASN A 136 -6.16 -8.28 18.15
CA ASN A 136 -4.95 -8.89 18.69
C ASN A 136 -4.86 -8.68 20.21
N ARG A 137 -5.21 -7.48 20.71
CA ARG A 137 -5.23 -7.20 22.14
C ARG A 137 -6.28 -8.01 22.90
N ARG A 138 -7.48 -8.17 22.35
CA ARG A 138 -8.54 -8.99 22.97
C ARG A 138 -8.17 -10.45 23.01
N LEU A 139 -7.57 -10.98 21.94
CA LEU A 139 -7.07 -12.35 21.90
C LEU A 139 -5.97 -12.57 22.95
N GLU A 140 -5.03 -11.64 23.07
CA GLU A 140 -3.98 -11.67 24.10
C GLU A 140 -4.53 -11.70 25.52
N LEU A 141 -5.48 -10.82 25.84
CA LEU A 141 -6.12 -10.80 27.15
C LEU A 141 -6.91 -12.09 27.41
N THR A 142 -7.56 -12.63 26.39
CA THR A 142 -8.34 -13.87 26.51
C THR A 142 -7.41 -15.06 26.77
N GLU A 143 -6.32 -15.18 26.01
CA GLU A 143 -5.31 -16.20 26.23
C GLU A 143 -4.72 -16.11 27.64
N MET A 144 -4.34 -14.91 28.07
CA MET A 144 -3.83 -14.69 29.42
C MET A 144 -4.85 -15.13 30.49
N LEU A 145 -6.13 -14.78 30.35
CA LEU A 145 -7.18 -15.19 31.29
C LEU A 145 -7.42 -16.71 31.28
N VAL A 146 -7.44 -17.34 30.10
CA VAL A 146 -7.69 -18.79 29.94
C VAL A 146 -6.54 -19.63 30.48
N PHE A 147 -5.30 -19.16 30.34
CA PHE A 147 -4.13 -19.88 30.86
C PHE A 147 -3.88 -19.61 32.36
N THR A 148 -4.33 -18.47 32.89
CA THR A 148 -4.17 -18.13 34.32
C THR A 148 -5.34 -18.55 35.20
N SER A 149 -6.57 -18.62 34.66
CA SER A 149 -7.75 -19.03 35.42
C SER A 149 -8.07 -20.52 35.18
N ALA A 150 -8.31 -21.27 36.25
CA ALA A 150 -8.65 -22.69 36.17
C ALA A 150 -10.12 -22.96 35.75
N SER A 151 -10.87 -21.93 35.36
CA SER A 151 -12.32 -22.04 35.08
C SER A 151 -12.59 -22.14 33.57
N GLU A 152 -12.90 -23.34 33.10
CA GLU A 152 -13.29 -23.62 31.71
C GLU A 152 -14.56 -22.85 31.30
N GLU A 153 -15.46 -22.59 32.25
CA GLU A 153 -16.69 -21.84 32.04
C GLU A 153 -16.44 -20.40 31.55
N LYS A 154 -15.40 -19.73 32.05
CA LYS A 154 -15.01 -18.40 31.57
C LYS A 154 -14.47 -18.46 30.14
N ALA A 155 -13.71 -19.50 29.81
CA ALA A 155 -13.19 -19.70 28.46
C ALA A 155 -14.34 -19.89 27.44
N GLU A 156 -15.37 -20.67 27.80
CA GLU A 156 -16.55 -20.87 26.96
C GLU A 156 -17.39 -19.60 26.80
N GLN A 157 -17.59 -18.81 27.86
CA GLN A 157 -18.30 -17.53 27.77
C GLN A 157 -17.59 -16.54 26.84
N PHE A 158 -16.26 -16.49 26.89
CA PHE A 158 -15.47 -15.64 25.99
C PHE A 158 -15.50 -16.15 24.55
N HIS A 159 -15.34 -17.46 24.31
CA HIS A 159 -15.47 -18.05 22.98
C HIS A 159 -16.83 -17.72 22.36
N THR A 160 -17.90 -17.85 23.16
CA THR A 160 -19.26 -17.49 22.74
C THR A 160 -19.39 -15.98 22.42
N ALA A 161 -18.76 -15.11 23.20
CA ALA A 161 -18.77 -13.66 22.96
C ALA A 161 -18.00 -13.27 21.68
N LEU A 162 -16.89 -13.96 21.38
CA LEU A 162 -16.10 -13.80 20.16
C LEU A 162 -16.88 -14.20 18.90
N HIS A 163 -17.66 -15.28 18.96
CA HIS A 163 -18.39 -15.86 17.83
C HIS A 163 -19.87 -15.46 17.71
N ARG A 164 -20.37 -14.54 18.54
CA ARG A 164 -21.78 -14.10 18.48
C ARG A 164 -22.13 -13.55 17.09
N ALA A 165 -23.40 -13.67 16.68
CA ALA A 165 -23.87 -13.36 15.31
C ALA A 165 -23.74 -11.89 14.85
N ASN A 166 -23.48 -10.95 15.77
CA ASN A 166 -23.06 -9.56 15.49
C ASN A 166 -21.64 -9.30 16.05
N GLY A 167 -20.80 -10.34 15.97
CA GLY A 167 -19.56 -10.44 16.71
C GLY A 167 -18.45 -9.60 16.12
N PHE A 168 -17.44 -9.36 16.96
CA PHE A 168 -16.28 -8.53 16.63
C PHE A 168 -15.54 -9.00 15.37
N PHE A 169 -15.49 -10.32 15.12
CA PHE A 169 -14.87 -10.88 13.91
C PHE A 169 -15.65 -10.60 12.63
N GLN A 170 -16.97 -10.48 12.69
CA GLN A 170 -17.76 -10.14 11.50
C GLN A 170 -17.43 -8.72 11.02
N GLY A 171 -17.28 -7.77 11.96
CA GLY A 171 -16.85 -6.40 11.64
C GLY A 171 -15.45 -6.35 11.01
N VAL A 172 -14.52 -7.18 11.52
CA VAL A 172 -13.16 -7.26 10.97
C VAL A 172 -13.16 -7.92 9.59
N ARG A 173 -13.95 -8.98 9.37
CA ARG A 173 -14.12 -9.60 8.05
C ARG A 173 -14.73 -8.62 7.04
N ALA A 174 -15.75 -7.86 7.44
CA ALA A 174 -16.35 -6.84 6.58
C ALA A 174 -15.35 -5.73 6.20
N LEU A 175 -14.54 -5.25 7.16
CA LEU A 175 -13.47 -4.28 6.88
C LEU A 175 -12.38 -4.87 5.98
N LEU A 176 -12.06 -6.16 6.13
CA LEU A 176 -11.12 -6.85 5.26
C LEU A 176 -11.64 -6.95 3.83
N ASP A 177 -12.92 -7.29 3.66
CA ASP A 177 -13.57 -7.33 2.35
C ASP A 177 -13.61 -5.94 1.70
N GLU A 178 -13.94 -4.88 2.47
CA GLU A 178 -13.91 -3.49 2.01
C GLU A 178 -12.48 -3.09 1.58
N ALA A 179 -11.47 -3.42 2.38
CA ALA A 179 -10.07 -3.13 2.07
C ALA A 179 -9.58 -3.87 0.82
N GLN A 180 -9.92 -5.15 0.68
CA GLN A 180 -9.56 -5.93 -0.51
C GLN A 180 -10.27 -5.42 -1.76
N ALA A 181 -11.54 -5.04 -1.67
CA ALA A 181 -12.27 -4.43 -2.77
C ALA A 181 -11.65 -3.09 -3.20
N ALA A 182 -11.26 -2.24 -2.24
CA ALA A 182 -10.62 -0.96 -2.52
C ALA A 182 -9.23 -1.10 -3.17
N LEU A 183 -8.50 -2.18 -2.86
CA LEU A 183 -7.18 -2.48 -3.45
C LEU A 183 -7.28 -3.12 -4.83
N GLY A 184 -8.45 -3.64 -5.22
CA GLY A 184 -8.70 -4.36 -6.47
C GLY A 184 -8.03 -5.74 -6.56
N ASP A 185 -8.45 -6.53 -7.55
CA ASP A 185 -7.87 -7.85 -7.82
C ASP A 185 -6.35 -7.77 -8.09
N PRO A 186 -5.58 -8.80 -7.72
CA PRO A 186 -4.17 -8.85 -8.06
C PRO A 186 -4.02 -8.75 -9.59
N VAL A 187 -3.19 -7.81 -10.05
CA VAL A 187 -2.66 -7.87 -11.40
C VAL A 187 -1.90 -9.19 -11.47
N ARG A 188 -2.46 -10.18 -12.17
CA ARG A 188 -1.74 -11.42 -12.46
C ARG A 188 -0.44 -11.04 -13.18
N PRO A 189 0.71 -11.58 -12.77
CA PRO A 189 1.97 -11.37 -13.47
C PRO A 189 1.88 -11.84 -14.93
#